data_AF-A0A2V7E9H6-F1
#
_entry.id   AF-A0A2V7E9H6-F1
#
_cell.length_a   1.000
_cell.length_b   1.000
_cell.length_c   1.000
_cell.angle_alpha   90.00
_cell.angle_beta   90.00
_cell.angle_gamma   90.00
#
_symmetry.space_group_name_H-M   'P 1'
#
loop_
_entity.id
_entity.type
_entity.pdbx_description
1 polymer ?
#
loop_
_entity_poly.entity_id
_entity_poly.type
_entity_poly.pdbx_seq_one_letter_code
_entity_poly.pdbx_strand_id
1 'polypeptide(L)'
;MSSRSPRARTIQPALRRALEHRDRGCRFPGCGLPFGQGHHIRHWARGGPTTVSNLALLCRRHHRAVHEEGYQVDRQADGTLSFGRPDGSLLPEVPPPATPPANPVEVLRARHDAQGFIFTRAPIDSDGASDLLQRLKTVRRLPTLLSARQLQQAAEFVSGFSKLAATAPWTSFTLEVNPLKVGERDVAAVDGLLIVG
;
A
#
# COMPACT_ATOMS: atom_id res chain seq x y z
N MET A 1 -31.27 -11.45 39.05
CA MET A 1 -31.63 -11.13 37.65
C MET A 1 -30.60 -11.77 36.74
N SER A 2 -30.90 -12.93 36.16
CA SER A 2 -29.95 -13.73 35.36
C SER A 2 -29.95 -13.23 33.91
N SER A 3 -28.93 -12.47 33.51
CA SER A 3 -28.77 -12.01 32.13
C SER A 3 -28.34 -13.18 31.24
N ARG A 4 -29.28 -13.67 30.43
CA ARG A 4 -29.09 -14.78 29.49
C ARG A 4 -28.16 -14.30 28.34
N SER A 5 -26.87 -14.60 28.43
CA SER A 5 -25.91 -14.32 27.34
C SER A 5 -26.29 -15.16 26.11
N PRO A 6 -26.50 -14.57 24.92
CA PRO A 6 -26.81 -15.34 23.73
C PRO A 6 -25.57 -16.15 23.32
N ARG A 7 -25.69 -17.49 23.35
CA ARG A 7 -24.74 -18.45 22.79
C ARG A 7 -24.82 -18.49 21.25
N ALA A 8 -24.98 -17.32 20.63
CA ALA A 8 -25.28 -17.20 19.21
C ALA A 8 -23.98 -17.13 18.42
N ARG A 9 -23.78 -18.03 17.46
CA ARG A 9 -22.65 -17.96 16.51
C ARG A 9 -22.58 -16.62 15.78
N THR A 10 -23.73 -15.99 15.51
CA THR A 10 -23.83 -14.74 14.77
C THR A 10 -23.50 -13.53 15.65
N ILE A 11 -22.56 -12.71 15.19
CA ILE A 11 -22.17 -11.46 15.84
C ILE A 11 -23.14 -10.36 15.41
N GLN A 12 -23.86 -9.78 16.39
CA GLN A 12 -24.84 -8.73 16.15
C GLN A 12 -24.19 -7.42 15.68
N PRO A 13 -24.87 -6.57 14.89
CA PRO A 13 -24.30 -5.33 14.36
C PRO A 13 -23.75 -4.37 15.44
N ALA A 14 -24.41 -4.25 16.59
CA ALA A 14 -23.93 -3.41 17.69
C ALA A 14 -22.60 -3.93 18.27
N LEU A 15 -22.51 -5.25 18.47
CA LEU A 15 -21.30 -5.91 18.93
C LEU A 15 -20.17 -5.79 17.90
N ARG A 16 -20.52 -5.90 16.61
CA ARG A 16 -19.60 -5.69 15.51
C ARG A 16 -18.97 -4.29 15.52
N ARG A 17 -19.77 -3.23 15.69
CA ARG A 17 -19.27 -1.85 15.82
C ARG A 17 -18.36 -1.67 17.03
N ALA A 18 -18.71 -2.26 18.17
CA ALA A 18 -17.86 -2.23 19.36
C ALA A 18 -16.49 -2.88 19.12
N LEU A 19 -16.45 -3.98 18.37
CA LEU A 19 -15.20 -4.63 17.96
C LEU A 19 -14.39 -3.76 17.01
N GLU A 20 -15.02 -3.16 16.00
CA GLU A 20 -14.34 -2.26 15.06
C GLU A 20 -13.69 -1.06 15.77
N HIS A 21 -14.38 -0.49 16.76
CA HIS A 21 -13.85 0.61 17.56
C HIS A 21 -12.66 0.19 18.44
N ARG A 22 -12.77 -0.95 19.15
CA ARG A 22 -11.71 -1.45 20.04
C ARG A 22 -10.50 -1.96 19.28
N ASP A 23 -10.75 -2.73 18.22
CA ASP A 23 -9.70 -3.50 17.55
C ASP A 23 -9.00 -2.71 16.45
N ARG A 24 -9.68 -1.73 15.83
CA ARG A 24 -9.16 -0.88 14.74
C ARG A 24 -8.57 -1.64 13.55
N GLY A 25 -8.99 -2.89 13.35
CA GLY A 25 -8.51 -3.76 12.28
C GLY A 25 -8.21 -5.18 12.77
N CYS A 26 -7.49 -5.94 11.95
CA CYS A 26 -7.05 -7.27 12.31
C CYS A 26 -6.06 -7.23 13.49
N ARG A 27 -6.32 -7.98 14.56
CA ARG A 27 -5.49 -8.01 15.77
C ARG A 27 -4.32 -8.99 15.74
N PHE A 28 -4.16 -9.75 14.66
CA PHE A 28 -3.04 -10.68 14.53
C PHE A 28 -1.73 -9.87 14.47
N PRO A 29 -0.66 -10.29 15.18
CA PRO A 29 0.58 -9.53 15.27
C PRO A 29 1.11 -9.11 13.90
N GLY A 30 1.29 -7.80 13.69
CA GLY A 30 1.89 -7.23 12.47
C GLY A 30 0.93 -7.06 11.30
N CYS A 31 -0.35 -7.42 11.46
CA CYS A 31 -1.34 -7.19 10.43
C CYS A 31 -1.84 -5.74 10.45
N GLY A 32 -1.68 -5.01 9.35
CA GLY A 32 -2.19 -3.65 9.17
C GLY A 32 -3.55 -3.55 8.48
N LEU A 33 -4.25 -4.68 8.24
CA LEU A 33 -5.52 -4.65 7.51
C LEU A 33 -6.63 -4.02 8.37
N PRO A 34 -7.33 -2.98 7.86
CA PRO A 34 -8.31 -2.21 8.64
C PRO A 34 -9.65 -2.94 8.81
N PHE A 35 -9.83 -4.07 8.13
CA PHE A 35 -11.05 -4.88 8.18
C PHE A 35 -10.77 -6.30 8.65
N GLY A 36 -11.76 -6.89 9.31
CA GLY A 36 -11.71 -8.28 9.77
C GLY A 36 -13.09 -8.86 10.00
N GLN A 37 -13.16 -10.13 10.38
CA GLN A 37 -14.32 -10.85 10.87
C GLN A 37 -14.15 -11.05 12.37
N GLY A 38 -15.24 -11.06 13.13
CA GLY A 38 -15.15 -11.35 14.56
C GLY A 38 -14.92 -12.85 14.76
N HIS A 39 -13.86 -13.17 15.50
CA HIS A 39 -13.43 -14.52 15.83
C HIS A 39 -13.67 -14.77 17.33
N HIS A 40 -14.29 -15.90 17.66
CA HIS A 40 -14.47 -16.36 19.04
C HIS A 40 -13.18 -16.98 19.58
N ILE A 41 -12.57 -16.33 20.56
CA ILE A 41 -11.35 -16.79 21.25
C ILE A 41 -11.61 -18.14 21.91
N ARG A 42 -12.57 -18.20 22.85
CA ARG A 42 -13.21 -19.47 23.20
C ARG A 42 -14.29 -19.75 22.16
N HIS A 43 -14.07 -20.76 21.33
CA HIS A 43 -14.98 -21.12 20.26
C HIS A 43 -16.43 -21.33 20.76
N TRP A 44 -17.42 -20.86 19.99
CA TRP A 44 -18.84 -20.93 20.36
C TRP A 44 -19.32 -22.38 20.55
N ALA A 45 -18.84 -23.34 19.75
CA ALA A 45 -19.18 -24.76 19.89
C ALA A 45 -18.64 -25.38 21.19
N ARG A 46 -17.65 -24.75 21.83
CA ARG A 46 -17.12 -25.12 23.15
C ARG A 46 -17.74 -24.28 24.28
N GLY A 47 -18.92 -23.70 24.03
CA GLY A 47 -19.65 -22.88 24.99
C GLY A 47 -19.13 -21.46 25.16
N GLY A 48 -18.31 -20.95 24.23
CA GLY A 48 -17.84 -19.57 24.26
C GLY A 48 -18.98 -18.56 24.07
N PRO A 49 -19.08 -17.52 24.92
CA PRO A 49 -20.12 -16.51 24.80
C PRO A 49 -19.83 -15.54 23.65
N THR A 50 -20.87 -14.92 23.09
CA THR A 50 -20.74 -13.91 22.03
C THR A 50 -20.71 -12.53 22.67
N THR A 51 -19.55 -12.17 23.21
CA THR A 51 -19.30 -10.91 23.94
C THR A 51 -18.05 -10.23 23.38
N VAL A 52 -17.91 -8.92 23.63
CA VAL A 52 -16.71 -8.16 23.25
C VAL A 52 -15.45 -8.83 23.81
N SER A 53 -15.48 -9.28 25.06
CA SER A 53 -14.35 -9.93 25.73
C SER A 53 -13.93 -11.26 25.10
N ASN A 54 -14.86 -12.04 24.54
CA ASN A 54 -14.55 -13.33 23.91
C ASN A 54 -14.35 -13.24 22.38
N LEU A 55 -14.38 -12.03 21.82
CA LEU A 55 -14.22 -11.81 20.38
C LEU A 55 -12.96 -10.99 20.08
N ALA A 56 -12.39 -11.20 18.89
CA ALA A 56 -11.35 -10.36 18.31
C ALA A 56 -11.56 -10.23 16.79
N LEU A 57 -11.22 -9.09 16.20
CA LEU A 57 -11.22 -8.95 14.74
C LEU A 57 -9.99 -9.59 14.11
N LEU A 58 -10.21 -10.48 13.14
CA LEU A 58 -9.17 -11.09 12.31
C LEU A 58 -9.52 -10.97 10.83
N CYS A 59 -8.58 -10.60 9.96
CA CYS A 59 -8.80 -10.62 8.51
C CYS A 59 -9.04 -12.07 8.03
N ARG A 60 -9.59 -12.27 6.83
CA ARG A 60 -9.90 -13.61 6.31
C ARG A 60 -8.72 -14.59 6.43
N ARG A 61 -7.50 -14.12 6.12
CA ARG A 61 -6.27 -14.93 6.22
C ARG A 61 -5.99 -15.37 7.65
N HIS A 62 -5.92 -14.43 8.59
CA HIS A 62 -5.59 -14.77 9.98
C HIS A 62 -6.74 -15.45 10.72
N HIS A 63 -7.98 -15.20 10.29
CA HIS A 63 -9.14 -15.94 10.79
C HIS A 63 -9.00 -17.43 10.44
N ARG A 64 -8.60 -17.75 9.20
CA ARG A 64 -8.27 -19.12 8.80
C ARG A 64 -7.10 -19.68 9.58
N ALA A 65 -6.02 -18.91 9.74
CA ALA A 65 -4.83 -19.37 10.45
C ALA A 65 -5.14 -19.85 11.88
N VAL A 66 -5.93 -19.08 12.61
CA VAL A 66 -6.35 -19.43 13.99
C VAL A 66 -7.42 -20.54 14.01
N HIS A 67 -8.26 -20.62 12.99
CA HIS A 67 -9.35 -21.60 12.97
C HIS A 67 -8.92 -22.99 12.45
N GLU A 68 -7.97 -23.05 11.51
CA GLU A 68 -7.65 -24.26 10.75
C GLU A 68 -6.16 -24.65 10.79
N GLU A 69 -5.24 -23.69 10.95
CA GLU A 69 -3.80 -23.91 10.75
C GLU A 69 -3.03 -24.07 12.07
N GLY A 70 -3.74 -24.19 13.20
CA GLY A 70 -3.14 -24.46 14.51
C GLY A 70 -2.60 -23.24 15.26
N TYR A 71 -2.75 -22.03 14.72
CA TYR A 71 -2.44 -20.82 15.49
C TYR A 71 -3.43 -20.66 16.65
N GLN A 72 -2.93 -20.16 17.77
CA GLN A 72 -3.72 -19.96 18.98
C GLN A 72 -3.90 -18.48 19.24
N VAL A 73 -5.02 -18.11 19.85
CA VAL A 73 -5.27 -16.76 20.35
C VAL A 73 -5.88 -16.87 21.73
N ASP A 74 -5.33 -16.09 22.66
CA ASP A 74 -5.83 -15.99 24.02
C ASP A 74 -5.95 -14.52 24.42
N ARG A 75 -6.93 -14.22 25.28
CA ARG A 75 -7.04 -12.91 25.91
C ARG A 75 -6.47 -12.97 27.32
N GLN A 76 -5.47 -12.17 27.57
CA GLN A 76 -4.80 -12.05 28.85
C GLN A 76 -5.66 -11.27 29.86
N ALA A 77 -5.31 -11.35 31.15
CA ALA A 77 -6.07 -10.71 32.24
C ALA A 77 -6.11 -9.19 32.12
N ASP A 78 -5.08 -8.58 31.53
CA ASP A 78 -5.00 -7.14 31.22
C ASP A 78 -5.80 -6.74 29.96
N GLY A 79 -6.43 -7.70 29.29
CA GLY A 79 -7.21 -7.50 28.07
C GLY A 79 -6.41 -7.54 26.78
N THR A 80 -5.08 -7.69 26.83
CA THR A 80 -4.25 -7.88 25.63
C THR A 80 -4.50 -9.23 24.98
N LEU A 81 -4.11 -9.37 23.70
CA LEU A 81 -4.21 -10.63 22.98
C LEU A 81 -2.81 -11.21 22.82
N SER A 82 -2.64 -12.46 23.25
CA SER A 82 -1.45 -13.25 22.95
C SER A 82 -1.77 -14.22 21.82
N PHE A 83 -0.83 -14.41 20.90
CA PHE A 83 -0.97 -15.37 19.82
C PHE A 83 0.15 -16.42 19.90
N GLY A 84 -0.21 -17.68 19.69
CA GLY A 84 0.73 -18.81 19.62
C GLY A 84 0.86 -19.33 18.20
N ARG A 85 2.06 -19.75 17.84
CA ARG A 85 2.34 -20.53 16.63
C ARG A 85 1.85 -21.99 16.82
N PRO A 86 1.70 -22.76 15.73
CA PRO A 86 1.31 -24.18 15.83
C PRO A 86 2.29 -25.06 16.63
N ASP A 87 3.55 -24.65 16.74
CA ASP A 87 4.58 -25.32 17.54
C ASP A 87 4.52 -24.97 19.05
N GLY A 88 3.55 -24.14 19.47
CA GLY A 88 3.37 -23.69 20.85
C GLY A 88 4.20 -22.47 21.25
N SER A 89 5.11 -21.99 20.40
CA SER A 89 5.86 -20.76 20.67
C SER A 89 4.98 -19.52 20.54
N LEU A 90 5.18 -18.52 21.39
CA LEU A 90 4.45 -17.25 21.28
C LEU A 90 4.95 -16.43 20.09
N LEU A 91 4.02 -15.77 19.40
CA LEU A 91 4.34 -14.70 18.47
C LEU A 91 4.80 -13.48 19.28
N PRO A 92 5.92 -12.83 18.88
CA PRO A 92 6.39 -11.64 19.56
C PRO A 92 5.39 -10.50 19.40
N GLU A 93 5.38 -9.59 20.37
CA GLU A 93 4.67 -8.32 20.23
C GLU A 93 5.24 -7.55 19.03
N VAL A 94 4.37 -6.95 18.22
CA VAL A 94 4.83 -6.10 17.12
C VAL A 94 5.07 -4.71 17.66
N PRO A 95 6.31 -4.21 17.59
CA PRO A 95 6.59 -2.86 18.04
C PRO A 95 5.74 -1.86 17.25
N PRO A 96 5.27 -0.78 17.87
CA PRO A 96 4.56 0.27 17.16
C PRO A 96 5.44 0.78 16.00
N PRO A 97 4.83 1.13 14.85
CA PRO A 97 5.59 1.72 13.75
C PRO A 97 6.32 2.97 14.26
N ALA A 98 7.59 3.10 13.88
CA ALA A 98 8.37 4.27 14.23
C ALA A 98 7.66 5.54 13.74
N THR A 99 7.63 6.57 14.58
CA THR A 99 7.11 7.87 14.16
C THR A 99 7.98 8.38 13.01
N PRO A 100 7.40 8.67 11.83
CA PRO A 100 8.19 9.25 10.75
C PRO A 100 8.70 10.63 11.20
N PRO A 101 9.92 11.03 10.79
CA PRO A 101 10.43 12.36 11.09
C PRO A 101 9.56 13.43 10.43
N ALA A 102 9.61 14.67 10.95
CA ALA A 102 8.81 15.79 10.45
C ALA A 102 9.02 16.05 8.94
N ASN A 103 10.25 15.86 8.45
CA ASN A 103 10.57 15.91 7.03
C ASN A 103 11.30 14.62 6.58
N PRO A 104 10.56 13.57 6.18
CA PRO A 104 11.13 12.30 5.75
C PRO A 104 12.04 12.41 4.54
N VAL A 105 11.75 13.34 3.63
CA VAL A 105 12.52 13.53 2.39
C VAL A 105 13.90 14.10 2.70
N GLU A 106 13.99 15.11 3.58
CA GLU A 106 15.28 15.68 3.98
C GLU A 106 16.14 14.68 4.75
N VAL A 107 15.54 13.93 5.69
CA VAL A 107 16.26 12.90 6.45
C VAL A 107 16.81 11.81 5.52
N LEU A 108 16.00 11.39 4.55
CA LEU A 108 16.43 10.41 3.55
C LEU A 108 17.56 10.97 2.68
N ARG A 109 17.44 12.22 2.22
CA ARG A 109 18.47 12.90 1.42
C ARG A 109 19.80 13.00 2.20
N ALA A 110 19.77 13.48 3.43
CA ALA A 110 20.96 13.58 4.27
C ALA A 110 21.62 12.22 4.52
N ARG A 111 20.82 11.16 4.71
CA ARG A 111 21.34 9.79 4.82
C ARG A 111 22.02 9.34 3.53
N HIS A 112 21.40 9.61 2.38
CA HIS A 112 21.98 9.30 1.08
C HIS A 112 23.30 10.03 0.88
N ASP A 113 23.35 11.33 1.18
CA ASP A 113 24.56 12.16 1.07
C ASP A 113 25.67 11.62 1.98
N ALA A 114 25.36 11.27 3.24
CA ALA A 114 26.31 10.69 4.18
C ALA A 114 26.83 9.31 3.76
N GLN A 115 26.04 8.56 2.98
CA GLN A 115 26.42 7.28 2.40
C GLN A 115 27.13 7.43 1.04
N GLY A 116 27.30 8.67 0.55
CA GLY A 116 27.90 8.96 -0.75
C GLY A 116 26.99 8.68 -1.94
N PHE A 117 25.68 8.48 -1.72
CA PHE A 117 24.71 8.35 -2.80
C PHE A 117 24.40 9.71 -3.41
N ILE A 118 24.89 9.95 -4.62
CA ILE A 118 24.61 11.17 -5.38
C ILE A 118 23.45 10.90 -6.34
N PHE A 119 22.30 11.51 -6.06
CA PHE A 119 21.17 11.52 -6.99
C PHE A 119 21.23 12.76 -7.87
N THR A 120 21.91 12.66 -9.01
CA THR A 120 21.85 13.68 -10.06
C THR A 120 20.62 13.49 -10.93
N ARG A 121 20.05 14.59 -11.44
CA ARG A 121 19.09 14.50 -12.55
C ARG A 121 19.84 14.00 -13.78
N ALA A 122 19.79 12.69 -14.03
CA ALA A 122 20.31 12.11 -15.26
C ALA A 122 19.20 12.18 -16.32
N PRO A 123 19.48 12.71 -17.52
CA PRO A 123 18.51 12.64 -18.59
C PRO A 123 18.25 11.19 -18.98
N ILE A 124 17.00 10.88 -19.29
CA ILE A 124 16.60 9.58 -19.80
C ILE A 124 17.01 9.53 -21.28
N ASP A 125 17.66 8.45 -21.70
CA ASP A 125 17.97 8.20 -23.11
C ASP A 125 16.73 7.74 -23.89
N SER A 126 16.88 7.54 -25.20
CA SER A 126 15.74 7.17 -26.04
C SER A 126 15.18 5.79 -25.68
N ASP A 127 16.05 4.84 -25.31
CA ASP A 127 15.65 3.47 -24.95
C ASP A 127 14.85 3.46 -23.64
N GLY A 128 15.34 4.17 -22.61
CA GLY A 128 14.63 4.33 -21.35
C GLY A 128 13.30 5.08 -21.53
N ALA A 129 13.24 6.08 -22.40
CA ALA A 129 12.00 6.77 -22.72
C ALA A 129 10.99 5.86 -23.43
N SER A 130 11.46 4.98 -24.32
CA SER A 130 10.64 3.97 -25.00
C SER A 130 10.05 2.95 -24.02
N ASP A 131 10.85 2.43 -23.07
CA ASP A 131 10.35 1.53 -22.00
C ASP A 131 9.27 2.21 -21.15
N LEU A 132 9.46 3.48 -20.77
CA LEU A 132 8.44 4.23 -20.02
C LEU A 132 7.14 4.40 -20.81
N LEU A 133 7.23 4.77 -22.09
CA LEU A 133 6.05 4.94 -22.96
C LEU A 133 5.29 3.63 -23.14
N GLN A 134 5.98 2.49 -23.28
CA GLN A 134 5.37 1.17 -23.41
C GLN A 134 4.63 0.72 -22.13
N ARG A 135 5.05 1.21 -20.96
CA ARG A 135 4.38 0.94 -19.68
C ARG A 135 3.09 1.74 -19.50
N LEU A 136 2.85 2.77 -20.31
CA LEU A 136 1.60 3.53 -20.26
C LEU A 136 0.41 2.61 -20.51
N LYS A 137 -0.58 2.69 -19.64
CA LYS A 137 -1.77 1.81 -19.66
C LYS A 137 -2.47 1.80 -21.03
N THR A 138 -2.51 2.94 -21.71
CA THR A 138 -3.13 3.09 -23.03
C THR A 138 -2.34 2.33 -24.10
N VAL A 139 -1.02 2.56 -24.20
CA VAL A 139 -0.14 1.86 -25.16
C VAL A 139 -0.14 0.36 -24.90
N ARG A 140 -0.06 -0.05 -23.62
CA ARG A 140 -0.09 -1.47 -23.24
C ARG A 140 -1.40 -2.18 -23.59
N ARG A 141 -2.54 -1.46 -23.57
CA ARG A 141 -3.86 -2.01 -23.92
C ARG A 141 -4.13 -2.02 -25.43
N LEU A 142 -3.52 -1.09 -26.16
CA LEU A 142 -3.66 -0.92 -27.60
C LEU A 142 -2.27 -0.84 -28.24
N PRO A 143 -1.57 -1.98 -28.36
CA PRO A 143 -0.17 -2.00 -28.82
C PRO A 143 0.02 -1.52 -30.26
N THR A 144 -1.06 -1.47 -31.06
CA THR A 144 -1.06 -0.94 -32.42
C THR A 144 -1.42 0.54 -32.51
N LEU A 145 -1.68 1.21 -31.38
CA LEU A 145 -2.05 2.63 -31.33
C LEU A 145 -0.98 3.52 -31.95
N LEU A 146 0.28 3.15 -31.76
CA LEU A 146 1.44 3.81 -32.35
C LEU A 146 2.24 2.74 -33.10
N SER A 147 2.68 3.07 -34.31
CA SER A 147 3.71 2.26 -34.98
C SER A 147 5.03 2.33 -34.20
N ALA A 148 5.92 1.35 -34.43
CA ALA A 148 7.26 1.36 -33.82
C ALA A 148 8.02 2.68 -34.08
N ARG A 149 7.86 3.24 -35.28
CA ARG A 149 8.44 4.54 -35.65
C ARG A 149 7.86 5.69 -34.83
N GLN A 150 6.54 5.73 -34.67
CA GLN A 150 5.85 6.77 -33.90
C GLN A 150 6.18 6.69 -32.41
N LEU A 151 6.33 5.48 -31.88
CA LEU A 151 6.78 5.27 -30.50
C LEU A 151 8.22 5.75 -30.30
N GLN A 152 9.11 5.47 -31.26
CA GLN A 152 10.49 5.94 -31.26
C GLN A 152 10.57 7.47 -31.28
N GLN A 153 9.77 8.14 -32.13
CA GLN A 153 9.74 9.61 -32.19
C GLN A 153 9.21 10.23 -30.89
N ALA A 154 8.20 9.62 -30.26
CA ALA A 154 7.73 10.04 -28.95
C ALA A 154 8.82 9.85 -27.86
N ALA A 155 9.58 8.75 -27.91
CA ALA A 155 10.68 8.50 -27.00
C ALA A 155 11.83 9.51 -27.17
N GLU A 156 12.15 9.89 -28.40
CA GLU A 156 13.14 10.93 -28.72
C GLU A 156 12.70 12.30 -28.19
N PHE A 157 11.43 12.66 -28.33
CA PHE A 157 10.89 13.89 -27.73
C PHE A 157 11.04 13.90 -26.20
N VAL A 158 10.66 12.80 -25.53
CA VAL A 158 10.80 12.66 -24.07
C VAL A 158 12.26 12.72 -23.63
N SER A 159 13.16 12.05 -24.35
CA SER A 159 14.61 12.10 -24.06
C SER A 159 15.17 13.50 -24.24
N GLY A 160 14.81 14.19 -25.34
CA GLY A 160 15.21 15.58 -25.59
C GLY A 160 14.75 16.53 -24.49
N PHE A 161 13.48 16.42 -24.07
CA PHE A 161 12.96 17.22 -22.96
C PHE A 161 13.66 16.87 -21.63
N SER A 162 13.95 15.60 -21.39
CA SER A 162 14.68 15.15 -20.19
C SER A 162 16.08 15.77 -20.08
N LYS A 163 16.79 15.94 -21.21
CA LYS A 163 18.09 16.66 -21.27
C LYS A 163 17.97 18.12 -20.86
N LEU A 164 16.92 18.80 -21.32
CA LEU A 164 16.63 20.18 -20.91
C LEU A 164 16.33 20.24 -19.41
N ALA A 165 15.42 19.40 -18.92
CA ALA A 165 15.02 19.36 -17.51
C ALA A 165 16.17 19.00 -16.56
N ALA A 166 17.10 18.14 -17.00
CA ALA A 166 18.27 17.74 -16.22
C ALA A 166 19.25 18.90 -15.98
N THR A 167 19.34 19.85 -16.92
CA THR A 167 20.27 20.99 -16.87
C THR A 167 19.61 22.29 -16.44
N ALA A 168 18.28 22.33 -16.38
CA ALA A 168 17.53 23.53 -16.01
C ALA A 168 17.73 23.89 -14.53
N PRO A 169 17.84 25.19 -14.19
CA PRO A 169 18.09 25.66 -12.82
C PRO A 169 16.84 25.58 -11.91
N TRP A 170 15.76 24.96 -12.38
CA TRP A 170 14.47 24.95 -11.69
C TRP A 170 14.43 23.91 -10.56
N THR A 171 13.99 24.35 -9.38
CA THR A 171 13.73 23.49 -8.22
C THR A 171 12.57 22.53 -8.47
N SER A 172 11.49 23.04 -9.06
CA SER A 172 10.36 22.26 -9.51
C SER A 172 9.82 22.80 -10.83
N PHE A 173 9.18 21.92 -11.61
CA PHE A 173 8.43 22.33 -12.79
C PHE A 173 7.31 21.33 -13.07
N THR A 174 6.28 21.79 -13.74
CA THR A 174 5.23 20.96 -14.36
C THR A 174 5.24 21.27 -15.84
N LEU A 175 5.47 20.23 -16.67
CA LEU A 175 5.22 20.32 -18.10
C LEU A 175 3.92 19.58 -18.39
N GLU A 176 2.89 20.32 -18.80
CA GLU A 176 1.69 19.76 -19.39
C GLU A 176 1.81 19.86 -20.92
N VAL A 177 1.69 18.72 -21.60
CA VAL A 177 1.71 18.65 -23.07
C VAL A 177 0.39 18.05 -23.52
N ASN A 178 -0.44 18.83 -24.21
CA ASN A 178 -1.78 18.37 -24.56
C ASN A 178 -2.37 19.07 -25.80
N PRO A 179 -2.84 18.33 -26.83
CA PRO A 179 -2.48 16.96 -27.19
C PRO A 179 -1.13 16.87 -27.93
N LEU A 180 -0.52 15.69 -27.93
CA LEU A 180 0.57 15.37 -28.86
C LEU A 180 -0.02 14.98 -30.21
N LYS A 181 0.39 15.65 -31.28
CA LYS A 181 0.13 15.24 -32.65
C LYS A 181 1.32 14.40 -33.14
N VAL A 182 1.04 13.14 -33.40
CA VAL A 182 2.03 12.17 -33.88
C VAL A 182 1.77 11.92 -35.37
N GLY A 183 2.60 12.51 -36.22
CA GLY A 183 2.61 12.29 -37.66
C GLY A 183 3.45 11.09 -38.07
N GLU A 184 3.50 10.79 -39.36
CA GLU A 184 4.40 9.75 -39.90
C GLU A 184 5.88 10.18 -39.87
N ARG A 185 6.14 11.50 -39.85
CA ARG A 185 7.48 12.09 -39.99
C ARG A 185 7.91 12.92 -38.79
N ASP A 186 6.98 13.35 -37.96
CA ASP A 186 7.20 14.27 -36.85
C ASP A 186 6.27 14.01 -35.66
N VAL A 187 6.70 14.46 -34.48
CA VAL A 187 5.84 14.54 -33.29
C VAL A 187 5.89 15.99 -32.82
N ALA A 188 4.72 16.59 -32.66
CA ALA A 188 4.58 17.96 -32.19
C ALA A 188 3.61 18.02 -31.01
N ALA A 189 3.97 18.78 -29.99
CA ALA A 189 2.99 19.27 -29.04
C ALA A 189 2.07 20.26 -29.75
N VAL A 190 0.76 20.05 -29.70
CA VAL A 190 -0.22 21.01 -30.21
C VAL A 190 -0.32 22.22 -29.28
N ASP A 191 -0.26 21.95 -27.97
CA ASP A 191 -0.13 22.95 -26.93
C ASP A 191 0.78 22.41 -25.81
N GLY A 192 1.43 23.31 -25.09
CA GLY A 192 2.39 23.00 -24.05
C GLY A 192 2.46 24.10 -23.00
N LEU A 193 2.16 23.76 -21.75
CA LEU A 193 2.27 24.65 -20.60
C LEU A 193 3.44 24.20 -19.72
N LEU A 194 4.43 25.07 -19.57
CA LEU A 194 5.51 24.89 -18.60
C LEU A 194 5.30 25.83 -17.42
N ILE A 195 5.04 25.26 -16.25
CA ILE A 195 4.96 25.98 -14.98
C ILE A 195 6.26 25.73 -14.24
N VAL A 196 7.00 26.79 -13.90
CA VAL A 196 8.23 26.73 -13.10
C VAL A 196 7.93 27.22 -11.69
N GLY A 197 8.36 26.47 -10.67
CA GLY A 197 8.10 26.75 -9.26
C GLY A 197 9.31 26.56 -8.35
#